data_AF-A0A945XC62-F1
#
_entry.id   AF-A0A945XC62-F1
#
_cell.length_a   1.000
_cell.length_b   1.000
_cell.length_c   1.000
_cell.angle_alpha   90.00
_cell.angle_beta   90.00
_cell.angle_gamma   90.00
#
_symmetry.space_group_name_H-M   'P 1'
#
loop_
_entity.id
_entity.type
_entity.pdbx_description
1 polymer ?
#
loop_
_entity_poly.entity_id
_entity_poly.type
_entity_poly.pdbx_seq_one_letter_code
_entity_poly.pdbx_strand_id
1 'polypeptide(L)'
;MKQLNYRDQSKGFTLMEIVIVFILLGILAVAVIPAFTSMDDVGYQATQEGALGTLRTSWTVAYGDSKSDPTLDQIVAKVDTCSCADGAGITCTDVLQTDGTNSAEFGVGTADSVVCASTASAPSSIVILDS
;
A
#
# COMPACT_ATOMS: atom_id res chain seq x y z
N MET A 1 33.28 64.30 22.79
CA MET A 1 32.67 63.38 21.80
C MET A 1 32.01 62.25 22.55
N LYS A 2 30.68 62.16 22.56
CA LYS A 2 29.94 61.10 23.26
C LYS A 2 29.75 59.93 22.29
N GLN A 3 30.46 58.84 22.54
CA GLN A 3 30.24 57.56 21.87
C GLN A 3 29.05 56.88 22.56
N LEU A 4 27.91 56.80 21.88
CA LEU A 4 26.76 56.05 22.36
C LEU A 4 26.95 54.59 21.96
N ASN A 5 27.44 53.81 22.92
CA ASN A 5 27.66 52.38 22.78
C ASN A 5 26.30 51.66 22.93
N TYR A 6 25.63 51.37 21.81
CA TYR A 6 24.41 50.57 21.81
C TYR A 6 24.80 49.11 22.05
N ARG A 7 24.71 48.68 23.31
CA ARG A 7 24.88 47.26 23.68
C ARG A 7 23.65 46.53 23.14
N ASP A 8 23.82 45.73 22.10
CA ASP A 8 22.80 44.78 21.67
C ASP A 8 22.41 43.91 22.85
N GLN A 9 21.18 44.10 23.33
CA GLN A 9 20.57 43.25 24.33
C GLN A 9 20.26 41.94 23.61
N SER A 10 21.13 40.95 23.77
CA SER A 10 20.87 39.57 23.39
C SER A 10 19.60 39.10 24.11
N LYS A 11 18.44 39.30 23.46
CA LYS A 11 17.13 38.76 23.81
C LYS A 11 17.24 37.24 23.74
N GLY A 12 17.49 36.62 24.89
CA GLY A 12 17.35 35.18 25.04
C GLY A 12 15.89 34.78 24.83
N PHE A 13 15.68 33.63 24.18
CA PHE A 13 14.38 32.99 24.05
C PHE A 13 13.83 32.72 25.46
N THR A 14 12.60 33.17 25.76
CA THR A 14 12.08 33.02 27.13
C THR A 14 11.68 31.56 27.38
N LEU A 15 11.84 31.07 28.61
CA LEU A 15 11.40 29.72 28.97
C LEU A 15 9.90 29.50 28.69
N MET A 16 9.10 30.56 28.88
CA MET A 16 7.68 30.56 28.57
C MET A 16 7.40 30.32 27.08
N GLU A 17 8.30 30.78 26.21
CA GLU A 17 8.15 30.68 24.76
C GLU A 17 8.39 29.25 24.28
N ILE A 18 9.28 28.50 24.92
CA ILE A 18 9.39 27.05 24.66
C ILE A 18 8.15 26.33 25.19
N VAL A 19 7.64 26.70 26.36
CA VAL A 19 6.49 26.04 26.98
C VAL A 19 5.21 26.25 26.16
N ILE A 20 4.92 27.48 25.72
CA ILE A 20 3.72 27.74 24.90
C ILE A 20 3.81 27.05 23.54
N VAL A 21 4.99 27.02 22.91
CA VAL A 21 5.19 26.28 21.66
C VAL A 21 4.97 24.78 21.87
N PHE A 22 5.48 24.20 22.96
CA PHE A 22 5.26 22.79 23.26
C PHE A 22 3.78 22.45 23.53
N ILE A 23 3.05 23.34 24.22
CA ILE A 23 1.60 23.20 24.42
C ILE A 23 0.86 23.25 23.08
N LEU A 24 1.21 24.20 22.21
CA LEU A 24 0.59 24.32 20.89
C LEU A 24 0.90 23.10 20.01
N LEU A 25 2.15 22.62 20.01
CA LEU A 25 2.53 21.39 19.31
C LEU A 25 1.79 20.16 19.87
N GLY A 26 1.58 20.09 21.19
CA GLY A 26 0.81 19.02 21.81
C GLY A 26 -0.65 18.97 21.32
N ILE A 27 -1.31 20.13 21.20
CA ILE A 27 -2.69 20.22 20.69
C ILE A 27 -2.74 19.86 19.20
N LEU A 28 -1.80 20.37 18.40
CA LEU A 28 -1.72 20.05 16.97
C LEU A 28 -1.44 18.57 16.72
N ALA A 29 -0.58 17.94 17.54
CA ALA A 29 -0.24 16.53 17.40
C ALA A 29 -1.49 15.63 17.54
N VAL A 30 -2.35 15.91 18.53
CA VAL A 30 -3.58 15.11 18.76
C VAL A 30 -4.53 15.16 17.57
N ALA A 31 -4.66 16.31 16.90
CA ALA A 31 -5.53 16.45 15.73
C ALA A 31 -4.99 15.73 14.48
N VAL A 32 -3.66 15.59 14.39
CA VAL A 32 -2.97 15.16 13.18
C VAL A 32 -2.71 13.65 13.14
N ILE A 33 -2.46 13.01 14.30
CA ILE A 33 -2.22 11.56 14.40
C ILE A 33 -3.29 10.67 13.73
N PRO A 34 -4.61 10.87 13.91
CA PRO A 34 -5.60 9.95 13.34
C PRO A 34 -5.69 10.00 11.81
N ALA A 35 -5.36 11.13 11.19
CA ALA A 35 -5.35 11.24 9.73
C ALA A 35 -4.17 10.47 9.13
N PHE A 36 -3.00 10.52 9.77
CA PHE A 36 -1.80 9.80 9.31
C PHE A 36 -2.01 8.29 9.30
N THR A 37 -2.62 7.70 10.32
CA THR A 37 -2.86 6.24 10.36
C THR A 37 -3.83 5.78 9.28
N SER A 38 -4.82 6.60 8.92
CA SER A 38 -5.79 6.25 7.86
C SER A 38 -5.22 6.37 6.44
N MET A 39 -4.15 7.14 6.25
CA MET A 39 -3.51 7.32 4.94
C MET A 39 -2.73 6.07 4.52
N ASP A 40 -2.17 5.35 5.47
CA ASP A 40 -1.44 4.10 5.23
C ASP A 40 -2.41 3.02 4.69
N ASP A 41 -3.58 2.85 5.32
CA ASP A 41 -4.62 1.90 4.88
C ASP A 41 -5.10 2.17 3.44
N VAL A 42 -5.33 3.45 3.11
CA VAL A 42 -5.70 3.85 1.75
C VAL A 42 -4.56 3.58 0.76
N GLY A 43 -3.31 3.75 1.18
CA GLY A 43 -2.13 3.43 0.39
C GLY A 43 -2.00 1.94 0.09
N TYR A 44 -2.25 1.08 1.07
CA TYR A 44 -2.25 -0.38 0.89
C TYR A 44 -3.36 -0.81 -0.07
N GLN A 45 -4.60 -0.33 0.12
CA GLN A 45 -5.72 -0.64 -0.77
C GLN A 45 -5.42 -0.20 -2.22
N ALA A 46 -4.90 1.02 -2.42
CA ALA A 46 -4.55 1.51 -3.74
C ALA A 46 -3.46 0.64 -4.42
N THR A 47 -2.49 0.14 -3.65
CA THR A 47 -1.42 -0.72 -4.16
C THR A 47 -1.96 -2.10 -4.55
N GLN A 48 -2.85 -2.68 -3.73
CA GLN A 48 -3.54 -3.94 -4.04
C GLN A 48 -4.42 -3.83 -5.29
N GLU A 49 -5.17 -2.73 -5.43
CA GLU A 49 -5.96 -2.47 -6.65
C GLU A 49 -5.08 -2.30 -7.88
N GLY A 50 -3.91 -1.65 -7.76
CA GLY A 50 -2.92 -1.54 -8.82
C GLY A 50 -2.34 -2.91 -9.24
N ALA A 51 -2.02 -3.75 -8.26
CA ALA A 51 -1.57 -5.12 -8.51
C ALA A 51 -2.67 -5.98 -9.16
N LEU A 52 -3.92 -5.86 -8.70
CA LEU A 52 -5.07 -6.50 -9.33
C LEU A 52 -5.24 -6.05 -10.79
N GLY A 53 -5.07 -4.76 -11.06
CA GLY A 53 -5.07 -4.21 -12.42
C GLY A 53 -3.99 -4.87 -13.30
N THR A 54 -2.80 -5.08 -12.75
CA THR A 54 -1.68 -5.76 -13.42
C THR A 54 -2.01 -7.23 -13.71
N LEU A 55 -2.62 -7.94 -12.75
CA LEU A 55 -3.07 -9.32 -12.97
C LEU A 55 -4.13 -9.39 -14.09
N ARG A 56 -5.05 -8.43 -14.14
CA ARG A 56 -6.07 -8.34 -15.20
C ARG A 56 -5.50 -8.03 -16.58
N THR A 57 -4.49 -7.18 -16.68
CA THR A 57 -3.80 -6.94 -17.96
C THR A 57 -3.00 -8.17 -18.39
N SER A 58 -2.33 -8.83 -17.44
CA SER A 58 -1.58 -10.07 -17.69
C SER A 58 -2.49 -11.23 -18.16
N TRP A 59 -3.73 -11.31 -17.66
CA TRP A 59 -4.76 -12.20 -18.17
C TRP A 59 -5.04 -11.98 -19.65
N THR A 60 -5.12 -10.72 -20.09
CA THR A 60 -5.39 -10.39 -21.51
C THR A 60 -4.25 -10.84 -22.41
N VAL A 61 -3.00 -10.71 -21.93
CA VAL A 61 -1.81 -11.21 -22.61
C VAL A 61 -1.83 -12.75 -22.69
N ALA A 62 -2.09 -13.42 -21.57
CA ALA A 62 -2.15 -14.89 -21.51
C ALA A 62 -3.28 -15.48 -22.36
N TYR A 63 -4.43 -14.80 -22.42
CA TYR A 63 -5.54 -15.15 -23.30
C TYR A 63 -5.16 -14.99 -24.78
N GLY A 64 -4.43 -13.93 -25.13
CA GLY A 64 -3.92 -13.71 -26.50
C GLY A 64 -2.99 -14.84 -26.97
N ASP A 65 -2.15 -15.35 -26.09
CA ASP A 65 -1.23 -16.45 -26.38
C ASP A 65 -1.94 -17.80 -26.48
N SER A 66 -2.88 -18.07 -25.57
CA SER A 66 -3.53 -19.39 -25.42
C SER A 66 -4.77 -19.54 -26.31
N LYS A 67 -5.40 -18.44 -26.72
CA LYS A 67 -6.72 -18.38 -27.39
C LYS A 67 -7.82 -19.14 -26.65
N SER A 68 -7.65 -19.28 -25.33
CA SER A 68 -8.55 -19.94 -24.39
C SER A 68 -8.39 -19.29 -23.02
N ASP A 69 -9.32 -19.55 -22.12
CA ASP A 69 -9.26 -19.06 -20.74
C ASP A 69 -7.94 -19.51 -20.08
N PRO A 70 -7.06 -18.57 -19.69
CA PRO A 70 -5.77 -18.92 -19.12
C PRO A 70 -5.93 -19.39 -17.67
N THR A 71 -5.04 -20.29 -17.27
CA THR A 71 -4.88 -20.72 -15.87
C THR A 71 -4.20 -19.64 -15.04
N LEU A 72 -4.39 -19.64 -13.71
CA LEU A 72 -3.69 -18.69 -12.84
C LEU A 72 -2.16 -18.77 -12.99
N ASP A 73 -1.62 -19.97 -13.18
CA ASP A 73 -0.19 -20.18 -13.43
C ASP A 73 0.29 -19.44 -14.70
N GLN A 74 -0.50 -19.50 -15.78
CA GLN A 74 -0.20 -18.79 -17.02
C GLN A 74 -0.33 -17.27 -16.89
N ILE A 75 -1.18 -16.78 -15.98
CA ILE A 75 -1.36 -15.35 -15.69
C ILE A 75 -0.16 -14.84 -14.90
N VAL A 76 0.23 -15.52 -13.81
CA VAL A 76 1.38 -15.12 -12.99
C VAL A 76 2.70 -15.26 -13.74
N ALA A 77 2.82 -16.18 -14.70
CA ALA A 77 3.99 -16.27 -15.58
C ALA A 77 4.22 -15.00 -16.43
N LYS A 78 3.23 -14.10 -16.51
CA LYS A 78 3.34 -12.80 -17.19
C LYS A 78 3.61 -11.63 -16.23
N VAL A 79 3.75 -11.90 -14.93
CA VAL A 79 3.98 -10.90 -13.87
C VAL A 79 5.14 -11.36 -12.98
N ASP A 80 6.29 -10.69 -13.10
CA ASP A 80 7.55 -11.13 -12.46
C ASP A 80 7.51 -11.14 -10.92
N THR A 81 6.70 -10.28 -10.30
CA THR A 81 6.62 -10.11 -8.85
C THR A 81 5.52 -10.94 -8.19
N CYS A 82 4.81 -11.77 -8.96
CA CYS A 82 3.71 -12.59 -8.47
C CYS A 82 3.97 -14.06 -8.75
N SER A 83 3.57 -14.91 -7.82
CA SER A 83 3.61 -16.37 -7.96
C SER A 83 2.28 -16.95 -7.55
N CYS A 84 1.99 -18.19 -7.97
CA CYS A 84 0.80 -18.90 -7.54
C CYS A 84 1.21 -20.13 -6.73
N ALA A 85 0.57 -20.35 -5.58
CA ALA A 85 0.70 -21.56 -4.78
C ALA A 85 -0.68 -22.17 -4.50
N ASP A 86 -0.80 -23.49 -4.71
CA ASP A 86 -2.04 -24.21 -4.43
C ASP A 86 -2.42 -24.07 -2.95
N GLY A 87 -3.66 -23.66 -2.69
CA GLY A 87 -4.20 -23.42 -1.35
C GLY A 87 -3.94 -22.02 -0.79
N ALA A 88 -3.06 -21.22 -1.39
CA ALA A 88 -2.77 -19.83 -1.00
C ALA A 88 -3.08 -18.80 -2.10
N GLY A 89 -3.30 -19.26 -3.33
CA GLY A 89 -3.61 -18.39 -4.47
C GLY A 89 -2.41 -17.66 -5.03
N ILE A 90 -2.67 -16.53 -5.69
CA ILE A 90 -1.65 -15.67 -6.27
C ILE A 90 -1.10 -14.76 -5.18
N THR A 91 0.19 -14.88 -4.88
CA THR A 91 0.91 -14.04 -3.91
C THR A 91 1.87 -13.12 -4.64
N CYS A 92 1.80 -11.81 -4.39
CA CYS A 92 2.73 -10.83 -4.94
C CYS A 92 3.61 -10.23 -3.83
N THR A 93 4.93 -10.44 -3.91
CA THR A 93 5.88 -10.20 -2.79
C THR A 93 6.22 -8.72 -2.52
N ASP A 94 5.77 -7.81 -3.39
CA ASP A 94 5.99 -6.36 -3.26
C ASP A 94 4.68 -5.58 -3.00
N VAL A 95 3.60 -6.28 -2.64
CA VAL A 95 2.29 -5.69 -2.34
C VAL A 95 2.00 -5.88 -0.87
N LEU A 96 2.12 -4.80 -0.09
CA LEU A 96 1.87 -4.81 1.34
C LEU A 96 0.36 -4.91 1.64
N GLN A 97 0.01 -5.70 2.66
CA GLN A 97 -1.32 -5.78 3.24
C GLN A 97 -1.43 -4.89 4.50
N THR A 98 -2.66 -4.54 4.85
CA THR A 98 -3.03 -3.73 6.04
C THR A 98 -2.67 -4.41 7.37
N ASP A 99 -2.46 -5.73 7.37
CA ASP A 99 -2.00 -6.52 8.52
C ASP A 99 -0.47 -6.43 8.76
N GLY A 100 0.28 -5.76 7.88
CA GLY A 100 1.73 -5.64 7.93
C GLY A 100 2.49 -6.78 7.24
N THR A 101 1.78 -7.68 6.55
CA THR A 101 2.38 -8.76 5.77
C THR A 101 2.79 -8.25 4.37
N ASN A 102 3.95 -8.67 3.87
CA ASN A 102 4.50 -8.23 2.57
C ASN A 102 3.95 -9.04 1.38
N SER A 103 2.72 -9.56 1.46
CA SER A 103 2.17 -10.38 0.37
C SER A 103 0.66 -10.25 0.32
N ALA A 104 0.15 -9.56 -0.69
CA ALA A 104 -1.27 -9.60 -1.00
C ALA A 104 -1.63 -10.89 -1.74
N GLU A 105 -2.73 -11.50 -1.31
CA GLU A 105 -3.30 -12.70 -1.91
C GLU A 105 -4.41 -12.33 -2.91
N PHE A 106 -4.36 -12.94 -4.09
CA PHE A 106 -5.36 -12.78 -5.14
C PHE A 106 -5.82 -14.16 -5.61
N GLY A 107 -7.05 -14.24 -6.11
CA GLY A 107 -7.63 -15.51 -6.53
C GLY A 107 -8.73 -15.34 -7.56
N VAL A 108 -9.29 -16.47 -7.96
CA VAL A 108 -10.47 -16.52 -8.82
C VAL A 108 -11.66 -16.96 -7.96
N GLY A 109 -12.57 -16.03 -7.68
CA GLY A 109 -13.70 -16.23 -6.77
C GLY A 109 -13.36 -16.08 -5.27
N THR A 110 -14.30 -16.43 -4.40
CA THR A 110 -14.19 -16.28 -2.92
C THR A 110 -13.79 -17.59 -2.22
N ALA A 111 -13.07 -18.48 -2.90
CA ALA A 111 -12.78 -19.80 -2.37
C ALA A 111 -11.47 -19.80 -1.56
N ASP A 112 -11.54 -20.35 -0.36
CA ASP A 112 -10.45 -20.61 0.61
C ASP A 112 -9.37 -21.58 0.09
N SER A 113 -9.49 -22.03 -1.16
CA SER A 113 -8.51 -22.89 -1.81
C SER A 113 -8.45 -22.58 -3.29
N VAL A 114 -7.50 -21.71 -3.64
CA VAL A 114 -7.16 -21.41 -5.02
C VAL A 114 -6.20 -22.48 -5.53
N VAL A 115 -6.46 -23.00 -6.74
CA VAL A 115 -5.59 -23.96 -7.42
C VAL A 115 -5.00 -23.27 -8.64
N CYS A 116 -3.69 -23.30 -8.82
CA CYS A 116 -3.00 -22.55 -9.88
C CYS A 116 -3.35 -23.04 -11.29
N ALA A 117 -3.77 -24.29 -11.40
CA ALA A 117 -4.30 -24.89 -12.62
C ALA A 117 -5.74 -24.44 -12.94
N SER A 118 -6.45 -23.74 -12.04
CA SER A 118 -7.80 -23.28 -12.35
C SER A 118 -7.79 -22.11 -13.34
N THR A 119 -8.79 -22.08 -14.21
CA THR A 119 -8.89 -21.10 -15.29
C THR A 119 -9.66 -19.88 -14.83
N ALA A 120 -9.14 -18.69 -15.17
CA ALA A 120 -9.88 -17.44 -15.02
C ALA A 120 -10.68 -17.19 -16.30
N SER A 121 -12.01 -17.30 -16.23
CA SER A 121 -12.88 -17.13 -17.42
C SER A 121 -12.99 -15.67 -17.90
N ALA A 122 -12.62 -14.72 -17.04
CA ALA A 122 -12.61 -13.29 -17.36
C ALA A 122 -11.60 -12.56 -16.45
N PRO A 123 -11.08 -11.39 -16.84
CA PRO A 123 -10.20 -10.61 -15.97
C PRO A 123 -10.94 -10.14 -14.69
N SER A 124 -12.25 -9.90 -14.79
CA SER A 124 -13.10 -9.57 -13.63
C SER A 124 -13.28 -10.72 -12.63
N SER A 125 -12.95 -11.96 -13.01
CA SER A 125 -13.00 -13.11 -12.09
C SER A 125 -11.84 -13.11 -11.09
N ILE A 126 -10.76 -12.39 -11.40
CA ILE A 126 -9.64 -12.16 -10.48
C ILE A 126 -10.08 -11.11 -9.45
N VAL A 127 -9.96 -11.48 -8.19
CA VAL A 127 -10.33 -10.67 -7.02
C VAL A 127 -9.22 -10.71 -5.97
N ILE A 128 -9.22 -9.71 -5.10
CA ILE A 128 -8.40 -9.70 -3.90
C ILE A 128 -9.04 -10.70 -2.92
N LEU A 129 -8.23 -11.59 -2.38
CA LEU A 129 -8.61 -12.43 -1.25
C LEU A 129 -8.24 -11.62 -0.02
N ASP A 130 -9.22 -10.98 0.58
CA ASP A 130 -9.04 -10.21 1.81
C ASP A 130 -8.46 -11.12 2.91
N SER A 131 -7.44 -10.66 3.62
CA SER A 131 -6.95 -11.28 4.87
C SER A 131 -7.75 -10.76 6.05
#